data_AF-A0A5K0Z2U3-F1
#
_entry.id   AF-A0A5K0Z2U3-F1
#
_cell.length_a   1.000
_cell.length_b   1.000
_cell.length_c   1.000
_cell.angle_alpha   90.00
_cell.angle_beta   90.00
_cell.angle_gamma   90.00
#
_symmetry.space_group_name_H-M   'P 1'
#
loop_
_entity.id
_entity.type
_entity.pdbx_description
1 polymer ?
#
loop_
_entity_poly.entity_id
_entity_poly.type
_entity_poly.pdbx_seq_one_letter_code
_entity_poly.pdbx_strand_id
1 'polypeptide(L)' 'FASNSIFLKEFNRATCVLVPKRPNPTDVTHFRPISNRGTPCKIIAKLLSLWLAPIMPSIINPFQVAFVKGR' A
#
# COMPACT_ATOMS: atom_id res chain seq x y z
N PHE A 1 -31.52 3.88 8.01
CA PHE A 1 -30.25 4.18 8.67
C PHE A 1 -29.69 2.89 9.25
N ALA A 2 -28.54 2.45 8.72
CA ALA A 2 -27.64 1.39 9.19
C ALA A 2 -28.23 0.04 9.68
N SER A 3 -28.31 -0.95 8.77
CA SER A 3 -28.15 -2.35 9.17
C SER A 3 -26.66 -2.56 9.52
N ASN A 4 -26.37 -2.98 10.75
CA ASN A 4 -25.04 -3.18 11.35
C ASN A 4 -24.17 -4.29 10.72
N SER A 5 -24.17 -4.41 9.39
CA SER A 5 -23.35 -5.33 8.59
C SER A 5 -22.48 -4.57 7.58
N ILE A 6 -22.11 -3.33 7.92
CA ILE A 6 -21.47 -2.38 7.01
C ILE A 6 -20.04 -2.85 6.71
N PHE A 7 -19.83 -3.27 5.46
CA PHE A 7 -18.57 -3.17 4.70
C PHE A 7 -17.36 -4.01 5.12
N LEU A 8 -17.38 -4.77 6.22
CA LEU A 8 -16.19 -5.53 6.68
C LEU A 8 -15.64 -6.56 5.65
N LYS A 9 -16.53 -7.25 4.93
CA LYS A 9 -16.12 -8.23 3.91
C LYS A 9 -15.39 -7.57 2.74
N GLU A 10 -15.89 -6.44 2.26
CA GLU A 10 -15.28 -5.70 1.15
C GLU A 10 -14.04 -4.91 1.60
N PHE A 11 -13.97 -4.51 2.88
CA PHE A 11 -12.79 -3.86 3.46
C PHE A 11 -11.56 -4.78 3.47
N ASN A 12 -11.75 -6.06 3.81
CA ASN A 12 -10.67 -7.04 3.89
C ASN A 12 -10.36 -7.71 2.54
N ARG A 13 -11.19 -7.51 1.53
CA ARG A 13 -11.01 -8.06 0.19
C ARG A 13 -9.84 -7.39 -0.53
N ALA A 14 -9.01 -8.19 -1.19
CA ALA A 14 -7.95 -7.72 -2.07
C ALA A 14 -8.02 -8.49 -3.40
N THR A 15 -7.83 -7.78 -4.50
CA THR A 15 -7.69 -8.38 -5.83
C THR A 15 -6.21 -8.52 -6.15
N CYS A 16 -5.74 -9.74 -6.35
CA CYS A 16 -4.37 -10.00 -6.75
C CYS A 16 -4.25 -9.91 -8.27
N VAL A 17 -3.35 -9.05 -8.75
CA VAL A 17 -3.04 -8.88 -10.18
C VAL A 17 -1.56 -9.17 -10.40
N LEU A 18 -1.24 -9.90 -11.47
CA LEU A 18 0.13 -10.18 -11.87
C LEU A 18 0.59 -9.11 -12.87
N VAL A 19 1.58 -8.30 -12.49
CA VAL A 19 2.17 -7.29 -13.37
C VAL A 19 3.51 -7.80 -13.91
N PRO A 20 3.71 -7.84 -15.24
CA PRO A 20 4.97 -8.31 -15.82
C PRO A 20 6.12 -7.36 -15.46
N LYS A 21 7.28 -7.91 -15.09
CA LYS A 21 8.51 -7.14 -14.81
C LYS A 21 9.32 -6.84 -16.08
N ARG A 22 9.07 -7.57 -17.17
CA ARG A 22 9.84 -7.53 -18.42
C ARG A 22 8.95 -7.89 -19.62
N PRO A 23 9.31 -7.46 -20.85
CA PRO A 23 8.62 -7.90 -22.06
C PRO A 23 8.73 -9.43 -22.23
N ASN A 24 7.68 -10.04 -22.80
CA ASN A 24 7.56 -11.48 -23.06
C ASN A 24 7.88 -12.38 -21.84
N PRO A 25 7.07 -12.30 -20.76
CA PRO A 25 7.26 -13.13 -19.58
C PRO A 25 6.95 -14.61 -19.91
N THR A 26 7.93 -15.48 -19.69
CA THR A 26 7.82 -16.93 -19.96
C THR A 26 7.70 -17.79 -18.70
N ASP A 27 7.80 -17.18 -17.52
CA ASP A 27 7.87 -17.86 -16.22
C ASP A 27 7.10 -17.01 -15.20
N VAL A 28 6.49 -17.65 -14.20
CA VAL A 28 5.73 -17.00 -13.13
C VAL A 28 6.58 -16.04 -12.31
N THR A 29 7.87 -16.30 -12.17
CA THR A 29 8.84 -15.45 -11.45
C THR A 29 9.06 -14.08 -12.12
N HIS A 30 8.74 -13.98 -13.41
CA HIS A 30 8.78 -12.73 -14.17
C HIS A 30 7.63 -11.78 -13.88
N PHE A 31 6.64 -12.21 -13.09
CA PHE A 31 5.55 -11.35 -12.64
C PHE A 31 5.80 -10.85 -11.22
N ARG A 32 5.33 -9.64 -10.95
CA ARG A 32 5.18 -9.10 -9.61
C ARG A 32 3.72 -9.27 -9.20
N PRO A 33 3.41 -10.03 -8.15
CA PRO A 33 2.06 -10.04 -7.59
C PRO A 33 1.79 -8.69 -6.91
N ILE A 34 0.69 -8.05 -7.28
CA ILE A 34 0.19 -6.83 -6.64
C ILE A 34 -1.16 -7.13 -6.03
N SER A 35 -1.27 -6.96 -4.71
CA SER A 35 -2.54 -7.05 -3.99
C SER A 35 -3.21 -5.68 -3.97
N ASN A 36 -4.16 -5.46 -4.87
CA ASN A 36 -4.97 -4.25 -4.88
C ASN A 36 -6.12 -4.36 -3.88
N ARG A 37 -5.93 -3.80 -2.69
CA ARG A 37 -6.99 -3.69 -1.66
C ARG A 37 -7.92 -2.50 -1.95
N GLY A 38 -9.16 -2.59 -1.47
CA GLY A 38 -10.14 -1.51 -1.57
C GLY A 38 -9.64 -0.16 -1.01
N THR A 39 -10.19 0.93 -1.53
CA THR A 39 -9.84 2.32 -1.19
C THR A 39 -9.87 2.65 0.31
N PRO A 40 -10.77 2.11 1.15
CA PRO A 40 -10.83 2.50 2.57
C PRO A 40 -9.55 2.22 3.36
N CYS A 41 -8.91 1.06 3.19
CA CYS A 41 -7.64 0.78 3.86
C CYS A 41 -6.53 1.73 3.38
N LYS A 42 -6.54 2.13 2.10
CA LYS A 42 -5.58 3.08 1.54
C LYS A 42 -5.76 4.48 2.14
N ILE A 43 -7.01 4.90 2.40
CA ILE A 43 -7.30 6.18 3.07
C ILE A 43 -6.72 6.19 4.48
N ILE A 44 -6.97 5.13 5.27
CA ILE A 44 -6.45 5.02 6.64
C ILE A 44 -4.91 5.01 6.63
N ALA A 45 -4.29 4.22 5.75
CA ALA A 45 -2.84 4.19 5.59
C ALA A 45 -2.27 5.57 5.23
N LYS A 46 -2.94 6.31 4.33
CA LYS A 46 -2.54 7.66 3.97
C LYS A 46 -2.65 8.62 5.15
N LEU A 47 -3.74 8.58 5.91
CA LEU A 47 -3.94 9.41 7.08
C LEU A 47 -2.82 9.18 8.11
N LEU A 48 -2.53 7.93 8.43
CA LEU A 48 -1.43 7.57 9.34
C LEU A 48 -0.08 8.07 8.81
N SER A 49 0.20 7.91 7.51
CA SER A 49 1.46 8.41 6.93
C SER A 49 1.60 9.93 7.04
N LEU A 50 0.50 10.68 6.93
CA LEU A 50 0.52 12.15 7.08
C LEU A 50 0.79 12.55 8.53
N TRP A 51 0.24 11.82 9.49
CA TRP A 51 0.49 12.06 10.92
C TRP A 51 1.92 11.71 11.34
N LEU A 52 2.50 10.65 10.78
CA LEU A 52 3.86 10.23 11.12
C LEU A 52 4.93 11.08 10.41
N ALA A 53 4.62 11.63 9.23
CA ALA A 53 5.56 12.41 8.42
C ALA A 53 6.41 13.45 9.20
N PRO A 54 5.87 14.29 10.10
CA PRO A 54 6.68 15.27 10.85
C PRO A 54 7.66 14.63 11.84
N ILE A 55 7.40 13.41 12.33
CA ILE A 55 8.24 12.72 13.31
C ILE A 55 9.27 11.81 12.62
N MET A 56 9.03 11.41 11.37
CA MET A 56 9.94 10.55 10.59
C MET A 56 11.42 10.97 10.66
N PRO A 57 11.81 12.27 10.55
CA PRO A 57 13.22 12.67 10.58
C PRO A 57 13.95 12.35 11.89
N SER A 58 13.25 12.25 13.03
CA SER A 58 13.89 11.97 14.33
C SER A 58 14.05 10.49 14.62
N ILE A 59 13.32 9.61 13.90
CA ILE A 59 13.29 8.16 14.15
C ILE A 59 14.02 7.33 13.10
N ILE A 60 14.27 7.89 11.91
CA ILE A 60 14.95 7.18 10.83
C ILE A 60 16.45 7.47 10.81
N ASN A 61 17.21 6.55 10.21
CA ASN A 61 18.66 6.69 10.07
C ASN A 61 19.00 7.95 9.23
N PRO A 62 20.00 8.76 9.63
CA PRO A 62 20.51 9.87 8.85
C PRO A 62 21.00 9.54 7.44
N PHE A 63 21.13 8.27 7.03
CA PHE A 63 21.44 7.84 5.65
C PHE A 63 20.24 7.27 4.89
N GLN A 64 19.05 7.21 5.50
CA GLN A 64 17.83 6.76 4.82
C GLN A 64 17.30 7.86 3.90
N VAL A 65 17.50 7.67 2.58
CA VAL A 65 17.02 8.58 1.53
C VAL A 65 15.66 8.17 0.97
N ALA A 66 15.36 6.87 0.94
CA ALA A 66 14.12 6.39 0.37
C ALA A 66 12.91 6.73 1.26
N PHE A 67 11.81 7.14 0.64
CA PHE A 67 10.51 7.41 1.28
C PHE A 67 10.50 8.56 2.30
N VAL A 68 11.45 9.49 2.21
CA VAL A 68 11.48 10.74 2.99
C VAL A 68 11.18 11.90 2.06
N LYS A 69 10.22 12.76 2.42
CA LYS A 69 9.87 13.91 1.57
C LYS A 69 11.03 14.91 1.57
N GLY A 70 11.49 15.32 0.39
CA GLY A 70 12.51 16.37 0.23
C GLY A 70 13.95 15.89 0.43
N ARG A 71 14.17 14.58 0.36
CA ARG A 71 15.47 13.93 0.46
C ARG A 71 15.56 12.81 -0.58
#